data_AF-A0A395HCI5-F1
#
_entry.id   AF-A0A395HCI5-F1
#
_cell.length_a   1.000
_cell.length_b   1.000
_cell.length_c   1.000
_cell.angle_alpha   90.00
_cell.angle_beta   90.00
_cell.angle_gamma   90.00
#
_symmetry.space_group_name_H-M   'P 1'
#
loop_
_entity.id
_entity.type
_entity.pdbx_description
1 polymer ?
#
loop_
_entity_poly.entity_id
_entity_poly.type
_entity_poly.pdbx_seq_one_letter_code
_entity_poly.pdbx_strand_id
1 'polypeptide(L)'
;MDLSSAPMGNSPQSALSLSATPIALEPVAVVGIALKFPGDADTPEAFWKLLLDGRCTVTDVPPDRWNVNTFYHPDPDRHDSSHQDIMTLKQSLTVATGYR
;
A
#
# COMPACT_ATOMS: atom_id res chain seq x y z
N MET A 1 -30.93 37.97 37.14
CA MET A 1 -29.93 37.81 36.07
C MET A 1 -30.08 36.39 35.57
N ASP A 2 -30.92 36.21 34.56
CA ASP A 2 -31.34 34.93 34.03
C ASP A 2 -30.72 34.82 32.63
N LEU A 3 -29.72 33.95 32.45
CA LEU A 3 -29.07 33.71 31.17
C LEU A 3 -29.85 32.61 30.43
N SER A 4 -31.04 32.97 29.96
CA SER A 4 -31.80 32.18 28.99
C SER A 4 -31.06 32.25 27.64
N SER A 5 -30.16 31.29 27.43
CA SER A 5 -29.41 31.12 26.18
C SER A 5 -30.34 30.49 25.14
N ALA A 6 -30.85 31.30 24.22
CA ALA A 6 -31.59 30.83 23.06
C ALA A 6 -30.68 29.97 22.17
N PRO A 7 -31.08 28.76 21.74
CA PRO A 7 -30.32 28.04 20.74
C PRO A 7 -30.46 28.79 19.41
N MET A 8 -29.35 29.39 18.98
CA MET A 8 -29.15 29.91 17.63
C MET A 8 -29.62 28.86 16.62
N GLY A 9 -30.58 29.23 15.78
CA GLY A 9 -31.15 28.37 14.75
C GLY A 9 -30.06 27.75 13.88
N ASN A 10 -29.99 26.43 13.91
CA ASN A 10 -29.29 25.64 12.91
C ASN A 10 -30.15 25.63 11.65
N SER A 11 -30.06 26.70 10.86
CA SER A 11 -30.47 26.64 9.45
C SER A 11 -29.79 25.43 8.82
N PRO A 12 -30.50 24.55 8.10
CA PRO A 12 -29.83 23.54 7.31
C PRO A 12 -28.94 24.30 6.33
N GLN A 13 -27.61 24.13 6.45
CA GLN A 13 -26.71 24.50 5.37
C GLN A 13 -27.24 23.76 4.15
N SER A 14 -27.80 24.52 3.19
CA SER A 14 -28.08 24.00 1.85
C SER A 14 -26.78 23.40 1.36
N ALA A 15 -26.68 22.07 1.44
CA ALA A 15 -25.67 21.32 0.74
C ALA A 15 -25.84 21.71 -0.72
N LEU A 16 -24.85 22.42 -1.26
CA LEU A 16 -24.78 22.69 -2.69
C LEU A 16 -24.78 21.33 -3.36
N SER A 17 -25.92 20.95 -3.93
CA SER A 17 -26.02 19.73 -4.73
C SER A 17 -25.27 20.02 -6.02
N LEU A 18 -24.00 19.65 -6.04
CA LEU A 18 -23.22 19.61 -7.26
C LEU A 18 -23.79 18.47 -8.08
N SER A 19 -24.59 18.80 -9.08
CA SER A 19 -24.97 17.89 -10.15
C SER A 19 -23.69 17.46 -10.86
N ALA A 20 -23.07 16.37 -10.40
CA ALA A 20 -22.01 15.73 -11.15
C ALA A 20 -22.64 15.24 -12.46
N THR A 21 -22.24 15.83 -13.58
CA THR A 21 -22.58 15.29 -14.89
C THR A 21 -22.12 13.83 -14.91
N PRO A 22 -23.00 12.85 -15.18
CA PRO A 22 -22.58 11.47 -15.28
C PRO A 22 -21.60 11.38 -16.46
N ILE A 23 -20.32 11.24 -16.14
CA ILE A 23 -19.30 10.90 -17.12
C ILE A 23 -19.66 9.48 -17.55
N ALA A 24 -20.15 9.31 -18.78
CA ALA A 24 -20.30 7.99 -19.36
C ALA A 24 -18.91 7.36 -19.40
N LEU A 25 -18.67 6.36 -18.55
CA LEU A 25 -17.40 5.66 -18.48
C LEU A 25 -17.33 4.75 -19.70
N GLU A 26 -16.59 5.17 -20.72
CA GLU A 26 -16.24 4.30 -21.84
C GLU A 26 -15.40 3.12 -21.31
N PRO A 27 -15.80 1.86 -21.57
CA PRO A 27 -15.04 0.70 -21.11
C PRO A 27 -13.64 0.68 -21.72
N VAL A 28 -12.61 0.69 -20.89
CA VAL A 28 -11.22 0.53 -21.33
C VAL A 28 -10.82 -0.94 -21.24
N ALA A 29 -10.39 -1.51 -22.35
CA ALA A 29 -9.85 -2.86 -22.40
C ALA A 29 -8.32 -2.84 -22.20
N VAL A 30 -7.82 -3.72 -21.31
CA VAL A 30 -6.40 -4.01 -21.19
C VAL A 30 -6.04 -5.09 -22.21
N VAL A 31 -5.33 -4.71 -23.27
CA VAL A 31 -4.98 -5.62 -24.38
C VAL A 31 -3.67 -6.39 -24.16
N GLY A 32 -2.87 -5.99 -23.17
CA GLY A 32 -1.61 -6.65 -22.85
C GLY A 32 -0.90 -6.01 -21.65
N ILE A 33 0.09 -6.72 -21.11
CA ILE A 33 0.92 -6.30 -19.98
C ILE A 33 2.38 -6.67 -20.24
N ALA A 34 3.31 -5.89 -19.72
CA ALA A 34 4.74 -6.21 -19.66
C ALA A 34 5.19 -6.10 -18.20
N LEU A 35 5.92 -7.11 -17.72
CA LEU A 35 6.16 -7.32 -16.30
C LEU A 35 7.66 -7.45 -16.01
N LYS A 36 8.07 -6.99 -14.82
CA LYS A 36 9.43 -7.20 -14.30
C LYS A 36 9.38 -7.26 -12.78
N PHE A 37 8.98 -8.42 -12.25
CA PHE A 37 8.82 -8.66 -10.82
C PHE A 37 9.96 -9.53 -10.25
N PRO A 38 10.24 -9.42 -8.94
CA PRO A 38 11.22 -10.28 -8.28
C PRO A 38 10.81 -11.75 -8.29
N GLY A 39 11.80 -12.64 -8.30
CA GLY A 39 11.61 -14.09 -8.34
C GLY A 39 11.21 -14.62 -9.72
N ASP A 40 11.86 -14.08 -10.77
CA ASP A 40 11.74 -14.53 -12.17
C ASP A 40 10.33 -14.42 -12.76
N ALA A 41 9.52 -13.48 -12.24
CA ALA A 41 8.19 -13.16 -12.75
C ALA A 41 8.25 -12.02 -13.78
N ASP A 42 8.95 -12.26 -14.90
CA ASP A 42 9.10 -11.33 -16.02
C ASP A 42 8.14 -11.61 -17.20
N THR A 43 7.33 -12.66 -17.09
CA THR A 43 6.28 -13.03 -18.04
C THR A 43 4.91 -13.12 -17.34
N PRO A 44 3.79 -12.90 -18.05
CA PRO A 44 2.45 -13.07 -17.49
C PRO A 44 2.23 -14.46 -16.88
N GLU A 45 2.74 -15.51 -17.53
CA GLU A 45 2.62 -16.90 -17.10
C GLU A 45 3.40 -17.15 -15.80
N ALA A 46 4.64 -16.66 -15.72
CA ALA A 46 5.46 -16.79 -14.52
C ALA A 46 4.85 -16.01 -13.34
N PHE A 47 4.30 -14.81 -13.61
CA PHE A 47 3.62 -14.00 -12.61
C PHE A 47 2.36 -14.70 -12.07
N TRP A 48 1.51 -15.24 -12.93
CA TRP A 48 0.33 -16.01 -12.48
C TRP A 48 0.69 -17.26 -11.72
N LYS A 49 1.73 -17.99 -12.15
CA LYS A 49 2.23 -19.13 -11.39
C LYS A 49 2.70 -18.72 -9.99
N LEU A 50 3.43 -17.61 -9.87
CA LEU A 50 3.90 -17.09 -8.58
C LEU A 50 2.74 -16.79 -7.63
N LEU A 51 1.67 -16.18 -8.13
CA LEU A 51 0.47 -15.87 -7.32
C LEU A 51 -0.28 -17.14 -6.91
N LEU A 52 -0.48 -18.08 -7.83
CA LEU A 52 -1.15 -19.35 -7.54
C LEU A 52 -0.37 -20.19 -6.53
N ASP A 53 0.96 -20.16 -6.60
CA ASP A 53 1.85 -20.83 -5.65
C ASP A 53 1.94 -20.09 -4.29
N GLY A 54 1.40 -18.88 -4.18
CA GLY A 54 1.45 -18.07 -2.95
C GLY A 54 2.87 -17.71 -2.50
N ARG A 55 3.83 -17.63 -3.43
CA ARG A 55 5.26 -17.49 -3.09
C ARG A 55 5.61 -16.04 -2.76
N CYS A 56 6.32 -15.84 -1.65
CA CYS A 56 6.95 -14.57 -1.33
C CYS A 56 8.34 -14.49 -1.98
N THR A 57 8.57 -13.46 -2.81
CA THR A 57 9.84 -13.24 -3.51
C THR A 57 10.63 -12.05 -2.96
N VAL A 58 10.28 -11.58 -1.76
CA VAL A 58 11.02 -10.52 -1.07
C VAL A 58 12.41 -11.04 -0.68
N THR A 59 13.43 -10.47 -1.29
CA THR A 59 14.83 -10.74 -0.97
C THR A 59 15.46 -9.56 -0.24
N ASP A 60 16.60 -9.82 0.41
CA ASP A 60 17.41 -8.73 0.93
C ASP A 60 17.94 -7.87 -0.23
N VAL A 61 18.26 -6.61 0.05
CA VAL A 61 18.74 -5.72 -1.01
C VAL A 61 20.12 -6.20 -1.47
N PRO A 62 20.33 -6.41 -2.79
CA PRO A 62 21.63 -6.81 -3.30
C PRO A 62 22.72 -5.78 -2.92
N PRO A 63 23.91 -6.22 -2.50
CA PRO A 63 24.99 -5.32 -2.09
C PRO A 63 25.48 -4.42 -3.24
N ASP A 64 25.28 -4.86 -4.47
CA ASP A 64 25.57 -4.11 -5.70
C ASP A 64 24.64 -2.89 -5.90
N ARG A 65 23.43 -2.91 -5.32
CA ARG A 65 22.48 -1.79 -5.45
C ARG A 65 22.89 -0.61 -4.57
N TRP A 66 23.10 -0.88 -3.28
CA TRP A 66 23.60 0.06 -2.28
C TRP A 66 24.00 -0.65 -0.98
N ASN A 67 24.83 -0.01 -0.17
CA ASN A 67 25.24 -0.55 1.12
C ASN A 67 24.15 -0.34 2.19
N VAL A 68 23.37 -1.39 2.46
CA VAL A 68 22.27 -1.38 3.46
C VAL A 68 22.78 -1.10 4.87
N ASN A 69 23.98 -1.59 5.22
CA ASN A 69 24.53 -1.46 6.57
C ASN A 69 24.85 0.01 6.94
N THR A 70 24.96 0.89 5.94
CA THR A 70 25.16 2.33 6.18
C THR A 70 23.86 3.07 6.50
N PHE A 71 22.69 2.52 6.15
CA PHE A 71 21.40 3.21 6.24
C PHE A 71 20.37 2.53 7.16
N TYR A 72 20.66 1.30 7.60
CA TYR A 72 19.84 0.58 8.56
C TYR A 72 20.18 1.04 9.98
N HIS A 73 19.17 1.52 10.71
CA HIS A 73 19.28 1.79 12.13
C HIS A 73 18.06 1.13 12.83
N PRO A 74 18.26 0.34 13.89
CA PRO A 74 17.18 -0.40 14.56
C PRO A 74 16.27 0.50 15.42
N ASP A 75 16.64 1.76 15.64
CA ASP A 75 15.88 2.73 16.44
C ASP A 75 14.85 3.47 15.56
N PRO A 76 13.54 3.21 15.73
CA PRO A 76 12.47 3.81 14.94
C PRO A 76 12.31 5.34 15.13
N ASP A 77 12.88 5.91 16.19
CA ASP A 77 12.73 7.33 16.52
C ASP A 77 13.79 8.22 15.83
N ARG A 78 14.72 7.61 15.10
CA ARG A 78 15.77 8.33 14.37
C ARG A 78 15.29 8.75 12.97
N HIS A 79 15.07 10.05 12.80
CA HIS A 79 14.47 10.65 11.59
C HIS A 79 15.39 10.62 10.34
N ASP A 80 16.66 10.26 10.48
CA ASP A 80 17.68 10.25 9.41
C ASP A 80 17.94 8.84 8.82
N SER A 81 17.22 7.81 9.27
CA SER A 81 17.50 6.40 8.95
C SER A 81 16.26 5.67 8.41
N SER A 82 16.47 4.74 7.47
CA SER A 82 15.37 3.97 6.86
C SER A 82 15.00 2.77 7.74
N HIS A 83 13.80 2.80 8.33
CA HIS A 83 13.28 1.78 9.27
C HIS A 83 12.77 0.48 8.63
N GLN A 84 12.93 0.33 7.31
CA GLN A 84 12.42 -0.84 6.58
C GLN A 84 13.37 -2.02 6.79
N ASP A 85 13.25 -2.69 7.93
CA ASP A 85 13.88 -3.99 8.16
C ASP A 85 13.09 -5.07 7.40
N ILE A 86 13.64 -5.50 6.26
CA ILE A 86 13.09 -6.61 5.48
C ILE A 86 13.01 -7.90 6.32
N MET A 87 13.84 -8.05 7.38
CA MET A 87 13.82 -9.23 8.24
C MET A 87 12.59 -9.30 9.14
N THR A 88 12.09 -8.17 9.65
CA THR A 88 10.89 -8.14 10.50
C THR A 88 9.62 -8.55 9.72
N LEU A 89 9.57 -8.25 8.42
CA LEU A 89 8.47 -8.66 7.55
C LEU A 89 8.50 -10.17 7.22
N LYS A 90 9.69 -10.78 7.09
CA LYS A 90 9.86 -12.23 6.90
C LYS A 90 9.37 -13.04 8.11
N GLN A 91 9.52 -12.51 9.34
CA GLN A 91 9.04 -13.15 10.57
C GLN A 91 7.50 -13.23 10.61
N SER A 92 6.80 -12.14 10.28
CA SER A 92 5.33 -12.09 10.31
C SER A 92 4.65 -12.91 9.20
N LEU A 93 5.25 -12.98 8.00
CA LEU A 93 4.69 -13.78 6.90
C LEU A 93 4.85 -15.29 7.15
N THR A 94 5.88 -15.70 7.88
CA THR A 94 6.09 -17.10 8.29
C THR A 94 5.00 -17.56 9.28
N VAL A 95 4.56 -16.69 10.20
CA VAL A 95 3.49 -17.00 11.17
C VAL A 95 2.12 -17.05 10.49
N ALA A 96 1.88 -16.22 9.47
CA ALA A 96 0.61 -16.20 8.75
C ALA A 96 0.42 -17.38 7.77
N THR A 97 1.53 -17.98 7.28
CA THR A 97 1.49 -19.11 6.33
C THR A 97 1.36 -20.47 7.05
N GLY A 98 1.44 -20.50 8.38
CA GLY A 98 1.30 -21.70 9.21
C GLY A 98 -0.13 -22.12 9.54
N TYR A 99 -1.17 -21.47 8.99
CA TYR A 99 -2.56 -21.91 9.19
C TYR A 99 -2.97 -22.92 8.13
N ARG A 100 -2.71 -24.20 8.42
CA ARG A 100 -3.43 -25.33 7.83
C ARG A 100 -3.78 -26.34 8.90
#